data_AF-A0A0K9P600-F1
#
_entry.id   AF-A0A0K9P600-F1
#
_cell.length_a   1.000
_cell.length_b   1.000
_cell.length_c   1.000
_cell.angle_alpha   90.00
_cell.angle_beta   90.00
_cell.angle_gamma   90.00
#
_symmetry.space_group_name_H-M   'P 1'
#
loop_
_entity.id
_entity.type
_entity.pdbx_description
1 polymer ?
#
loop_
_entity_poly.entity_id
_entity_poly.type
_entity_poly.pdbx_seq_one_letter_code
_entity_poly.pdbx_strand_id
1 'polypeptide(L)'
;MQDEEDILSVLFRIGRNYGVFASQFIECIKELKPSSDGKLKLDSYPVAAFLVLAISAHLSCEEGTQNIPDTMFSYALPLWGKISKSLRNFVNLDYLFSYLCHHSGVHCSMANWDYEKEWMEKLQHLSKESCLTSHPSCDVRSQIHNNPETCVKEEIEKSPHALDILQLQPEMTTLNDEAAHSIFLILELVGGVWSSVQLKCQHGPISTLRACQDELQMLGGNGGCTNPVTIFVSQYIEMIHVLLQAWRQLLPRKFIVIGMQNLDIILSNLDIALIGLRYSFPGLSKEEEIHLLELVLLCCVARLFRIGICSQSLLRRINSTICRIEHLCGENLPIMSNFVKEAKHMFFEGKNESCKPFLVSRLFSHFSLERLQFSGKFGHIKALVEVKGNDSENPINFYPKFPVGIPFQIKLYGVSKNDRIRIWIEMIVDGFSTQHSFIDSSKFDQVSDKLSFYSANISFYRSPNVASFVMKAHVVMECPSEHDLYMKKKSKTGPKYVTTSLSKMKDIYLVNVKK
;
A
#
# COMPACT_ATOMS: atom_id res chain seq x y z
N MET A 1 -21.03 1.07 13.75
CA MET A 1 -20.26 0.87 14.99
C MET A 1 -20.70 -0.40 15.71
N GLN A 2 -22.00 -0.64 15.93
CA GLN A 2 -22.51 -1.90 16.53
C GLN A 2 -22.06 -3.15 15.75
N ASP A 3 -22.14 -3.12 14.40
CA ASP A 3 -21.79 -4.25 13.55
C ASP A 3 -20.30 -4.68 13.63
N GLU A 4 -19.41 -3.75 13.97
CA GLU A 4 -17.97 -4.03 14.03
C GLU A 4 -17.60 -4.85 15.28
N GLU A 5 -18.19 -4.49 16.42
CA GLU A 5 -17.99 -5.17 17.71
C GLU A 5 -18.55 -6.60 17.68
N ASP A 6 -19.73 -6.77 17.06
CA ASP A 6 -20.38 -8.07 16.90
C ASP A 6 -19.53 -9.03 16.06
N ILE A 7 -18.97 -8.56 14.94
CA ILE A 7 -18.11 -9.40 14.09
C ILE A 7 -16.80 -9.77 14.79
N LEU A 8 -16.15 -8.85 15.51
CA LEU A 8 -14.95 -9.16 16.28
C LEU A 8 -15.25 -10.19 17.38
N SER A 9 -16.41 -10.12 18.02
CA SER A 9 -16.84 -11.11 19.00
C SER A 9 -17.06 -12.50 18.39
N VAL A 10 -17.64 -12.56 17.18
CA VAL A 10 -17.84 -13.81 16.43
C VAL A 10 -16.51 -14.41 16.03
N LEU A 11 -15.58 -13.59 15.53
CA LEU A 11 -14.23 -14.04 15.17
C LEU A 11 -13.45 -14.56 16.37
N PHE A 12 -13.59 -13.91 17.53
CA PHE A 12 -13.00 -14.40 18.77
C PHE A 12 -13.51 -15.79 19.14
N ARG A 13 -14.82 -16.04 19.01
CA ARG A 13 -15.41 -17.37 19.24
C ARG A 13 -14.96 -18.41 18.21
N ILE A 14 -14.81 -18.00 16.94
CA ILE A 14 -14.33 -18.87 15.88
C ILE A 14 -12.89 -19.30 16.14
N GLY A 15 -12.00 -18.34 16.44
CA GLY A 15 -10.61 -18.66 16.77
C GLY A 15 -10.52 -19.51 18.04
N ARG A 16 -11.45 -19.29 18.98
CA ARG A 16 -11.51 -20.08 20.22
C ARG A 16 -11.89 -21.55 20.01
N ASN A 17 -12.94 -21.78 19.23
CA ASN A 17 -13.49 -23.12 19.03
C ASN A 17 -12.79 -23.89 17.90
N TYR A 18 -12.13 -23.17 16.98
CA TYR A 18 -11.50 -23.74 15.79
C TYR A 18 -10.05 -23.25 15.65
N GLY A 19 -9.24 -23.37 16.71
CA GLY A 19 -7.84 -22.89 16.75
C GLY A 19 -6.96 -23.39 15.61
N VAL A 20 -7.14 -24.65 15.16
CA VAL A 20 -6.42 -25.24 14.01
C VAL A 20 -6.82 -24.60 12.67
N PHE A 21 -8.07 -24.15 12.54
CA PHE A 21 -8.53 -23.40 11.37
C PHE A 21 -7.98 -21.98 11.41
N ALA A 22 -7.99 -21.34 12.58
CA ALA A 22 -7.48 -20.00 12.77
C ALA A 22 -5.95 -19.90 12.58
N SER A 23 -5.18 -20.93 12.93
CA SER A 23 -3.72 -20.94 12.75
C SER A 23 -3.28 -20.87 11.28
N GLN A 24 -4.12 -21.33 10.33
CA GLN A 24 -3.88 -21.17 8.88
C GLN A 24 -3.96 -19.72 8.42
N PHE A 25 -4.71 -18.86 9.12
CA PHE A 25 -4.80 -17.42 8.83
C PHE A 25 -3.61 -16.63 9.39
N ILE A 26 -2.90 -17.18 10.39
CA ILE A 26 -1.73 -16.56 11.01
C ILE A 26 -0.55 -16.51 10.03
N GLU A 27 -0.46 -17.44 9.07
CA GLU A 27 0.52 -17.35 7.98
C GLU A 27 0.33 -16.10 7.10
N CYS A 28 -0.91 -15.64 6.91
CA CYS A 28 -1.19 -14.43 6.14
C CYS A 28 -0.75 -13.14 6.85
N ILE A 29 -0.67 -13.15 8.19
CA ILE A 29 -0.24 -12.00 8.99
C ILE A 29 1.29 -11.93 9.09
N LYS A 30 2.01 -13.07 9.01
CA LYS A 30 3.48 -13.10 8.89
C LYS A 30 4.00 -12.33 7.66
N GLU A 31 3.15 -12.09 6.66
CA GLU A 31 3.45 -11.32 5.45
C GLU A 31 3.17 -9.81 5.57
N LEU A 32 2.55 -9.34 6.66
CA LEU A 32 2.35 -7.92 6.96
C LEU A 32 3.60 -7.33 7.64
N LYS A 33 4.67 -7.06 6.88
CA LYS A 33 5.72 -6.12 7.34
C LYS A 33 5.21 -4.68 7.19
N PRO A 34 5.58 -3.75 8.09
CA PRO A 34 5.41 -2.32 7.83
C PRO A 34 6.15 -1.96 6.54
N SER A 35 5.51 -1.20 5.66
CA SER A 35 6.20 -0.54 4.55
C SER A 35 7.35 0.31 5.10
N SER A 36 8.36 0.59 4.27
CA SER A 36 9.54 1.42 4.59
C SER A 36 9.25 2.84 5.13
N ASP A 37 7.98 3.26 5.15
CA ASP A 37 7.48 4.50 5.76
C ASP A 37 6.88 4.33 7.18
N GLY A 38 7.02 3.16 7.82
CA GLY A 38 6.62 2.92 9.22
C GLY A 38 5.10 2.88 9.49
N LYS A 39 4.24 3.20 8.51
CA LYS A 39 2.78 3.11 8.64
C LYS A 39 2.26 1.74 8.18
N LEU A 40 2.11 0.80 9.12
CA LEU A 40 1.02 -0.16 8.98
C LEU A 40 -0.28 0.67 9.03
N LYS A 41 -1.23 0.45 8.11
CA LYS A 41 -2.64 0.84 8.35
C LYS A 41 -3.20 -0.08 9.45
N LEU A 42 -2.63 -0.01 10.66
CA LEU A 42 -3.07 -0.73 11.85
C LEU A 42 -4.55 -0.43 12.11
N ASP A 43 -5.00 0.75 11.72
CA ASP A 43 -6.38 1.19 11.94
C ASP A 43 -7.42 0.59 10.97
N SER A 44 -7.02 -0.34 10.08
CA SER A 44 -7.95 -1.02 9.19
C SER A 44 -8.69 -2.16 9.89
N TYR A 45 -10.01 -2.17 9.75
CA TYR A 45 -10.91 -3.19 10.31
C TYR A 45 -10.46 -4.65 10.06
N PRO A 46 -9.94 -5.02 8.86
CA PRO A 46 -9.42 -6.36 8.63
C PRO A 46 -8.25 -6.73 9.55
N VAL A 47 -7.35 -5.80 9.86
CA VAL A 47 -6.19 -6.06 10.73
C VAL A 47 -6.64 -6.36 12.15
N ALA A 48 -7.60 -5.60 12.69
CA ALA A 48 -8.17 -5.88 14.01
C ALA A 48 -8.87 -7.25 14.05
N ALA A 49 -9.63 -7.60 13.01
CA ALA A 49 -10.29 -8.90 12.86
C ALA A 49 -9.30 -10.07 12.87
N PHE A 50 -8.20 -9.94 12.12
CA PHE A 50 -7.15 -10.95 12.06
C PHE A 50 -6.39 -11.10 13.37
N LEU A 51 -6.09 -9.99 14.07
CA LEU A 51 -5.43 -10.03 15.38
C LEU A 51 -6.31 -10.69 16.44
N VAL A 52 -7.62 -10.38 16.47
CA VAL A 52 -8.58 -11.02 17.38
C VAL A 52 -8.67 -12.53 17.13
N LEU A 53 -8.65 -12.96 15.87
CA LEU A 53 -8.65 -14.37 15.49
C LEU A 53 -7.35 -15.08 15.91
N ALA A 54 -6.20 -14.44 15.75
CA ALA A 54 -4.91 -15.00 16.15
C ALA A 54 -4.77 -15.12 17.68
N ILE A 55 -5.19 -14.10 18.42
CA ILE A 55 -5.20 -14.10 19.90
C ILE A 55 -6.13 -15.19 20.42
N SER A 56 -7.35 -15.30 19.90
CA SER A 56 -8.31 -16.32 20.33
C SER A 56 -7.85 -17.75 20.02
N ALA A 57 -7.20 -17.97 18.88
CA ALA A 57 -6.59 -19.25 18.54
C ALA A 57 -5.47 -19.62 19.52
N HIS A 58 -4.63 -18.66 19.89
CA HIS A 58 -3.55 -18.88 20.85
C HIS A 58 -4.08 -19.23 22.24
N LEU A 59 -5.16 -18.57 22.68
CA LEU A 59 -5.76 -18.79 23.99
C LEU A 59 -6.50 -20.13 24.14
N SER A 60 -6.64 -20.90 23.06
CA SER A 60 -7.49 -22.11 23.02
C SER A 60 -6.73 -23.41 22.91
N CYS A 61 -5.40 -23.34 22.81
CA CYS A 61 -4.58 -24.53 22.64
C CYS A 61 -4.15 -25.05 24.01
N GLU A 62 -4.87 -26.06 24.50
CA GLU A 62 -4.33 -27.00 25.48
C GLU A 62 -3.15 -27.72 24.79
N GLU A 63 -1.93 -27.36 25.22
CA GLU A 63 -0.67 -28.04 24.90
C GLU A 63 -0.47 -28.47 23.43
N GLY A 64 0.09 -27.54 22.64
CA GLY A 64 0.89 -27.93 21.47
C GLY A 64 0.26 -27.64 20.11
N THR A 65 0.27 -26.37 19.69
CA THR A 65 0.68 -26.03 18.31
C THR A 65 1.41 -24.69 18.30
N GLN A 66 2.64 -24.75 17.79
CA GLN A 66 3.65 -23.71 17.79
C GLN A 66 3.41 -22.61 16.74
N ASN A 67 4.02 -21.45 17.02
CA ASN A 67 4.50 -20.42 16.09
C ASN A 67 3.55 -19.30 15.65
N ILE A 68 2.87 -18.67 16.63
CA ILE A 68 2.39 -17.29 16.48
C ILE A 68 3.55 -16.37 16.88
N PRO A 69 4.07 -15.51 15.97
CA PRO A 69 5.16 -14.60 16.29
C PRO A 69 4.77 -13.59 17.36
N ASP A 70 5.69 -13.34 18.30
CA ASP A 70 5.56 -12.32 19.35
C ASP A 70 5.25 -10.91 18.78
N THR A 71 5.71 -10.64 17.56
CA THR A 71 5.41 -9.41 16.82
C THR A 71 3.93 -9.19 16.50
N MET A 72 3.08 -10.22 16.54
CA MET A 72 1.64 -10.04 16.38
C MET A 72 0.99 -9.39 17.61
N PHE A 73 1.50 -9.70 18.80
CA PHE A 73 0.97 -9.14 20.04
C PHE A 73 1.33 -7.67 20.20
N SER A 74 2.49 -7.24 19.67
CA SER A 74 2.84 -5.81 19.62
C SER A 74 1.95 -5.00 18.67
N TYR A 75 1.35 -5.62 17.63
CA TYR A 75 0.36 -4.96 16.77
C TYR A 75 -1.05 -4.89 17.39
N ALA A 76 -1.36 -5.73 18.37
CA ALA A 76 -2.63 -5.71 19.09
C ALA A 76 -2.71 -4.56 20.10
N LEU A 77 -1.58 -4.16 20.70
CA LEU A 77 -1.53 -3.08 21.70
C LEU A 77 -2.05 -1.72 21.19
N PRO A 78 -1.65 -1.21 20.01
CA PRO A 78 -2.22 0.01 19.43
C PRO A 78 -3.73 -0.06 19.15
N LEU A 79 -4.29 -1.27 19.03
CA LEU A 79 -5.70 -1.54 18.75
C LEU A 79 -6.49 -1.94 19.99
N TRP A 80 -5.87 -1.87 21.18
CA TRP A 80 -6.47 -2.29 22.44
C TRP A 80 -7.85 -1.66 22.70
N GLY A 81 -8.04 -0.38 22.39
CA GLY A 81 -9.33 0.29 22.56
C GLY A 81 -10.47 -0.37 21.78
N LYS A 82 -10.21 -0.88 20.57
CA LYS A 82 -11.19 -1.58 19.73
C LYS A 82 -11.40 -3.03 20.20
N ILE A 83 -10.31 -3.71 20.54
CA ILE A 83 -10.31 -5.10 21.01
C ILE A 83 -11.03 -5.21 22.35
N SER A 84 -10.68 -4.37 23.32
CA SER A 84 -11.26 -4.37 24.67
C SER A 84 -12.76 -4.07 24.68
N LYS A 85 -13.22 -3.15 23.81
CA LYS A 85 -14.64 -2.86 23.65
C LYS A 85 -15.43 -4.06 23.13
N SER A 86 -14.88 -4.77 22.15
CA SER A 86 -15.52 -5.92 21.50
C SER A 86 -15.47 -7.20 22.34
N LEU A 87 -14.46 -7.34 23.21
CA LEU A 87 -14.21 -8.55 23.99
C LEU A 87 -14.58 -8.46 25.48
N ARG A 88 -15.08 -7.31 25.94
CA ARG A 88 -15.43 -7.04 27.34
C ARG A 88 -16.32 -8.12 27.98
N ASN A 89 -17.21 -8.72 27.21
CA ASN A 89 -18.17 -9.72 27.69
C ASN A 89 -17.66 -11.16 27.60
N PHE A 90 -16.46 -11.39 27.04
CA PHE A 90 -15.94 -12.73 26.72
C PHE A 90 -14.62 -13.05 27.42
N VAL A 91 -13.85 -12.04 27.84
CA VAL A 91 -12.52 -12.19 28.44
C VAL A 91 -12.33 -11.16 29.54
N ASN A 92 -11.59 -11.53 30.59
CA ASN A 92 -11.09 -10.55 31.55
C ASN A 92 -10.09 -9.61 30.85
N LEU A 93 -10.45 -8.34 30.72
CA LEU A 93 -9.66 -7.34 29.99
C LEU A 93 -8.30 -7.07 30.63
N ASP A 94 -8.20 -7.14 31.95
CA ASP A 94 -6.93 -6.90 32.67
C ASP A 94 -5.94 -8.06 32.43
N TYR A 95 -6.45 -9.29 32.35
CA TYR A 95 -5.66 -10.47 32.00
C TYR A 95 -5.25 -10.45 30.52
N LEU A 96 -6.19 -10.17 29.62
CA LEU A 96 -5.90 -10.07 28.18
C LEU A 96 -4.86 -8.98 27.89
N PHE A 97 -4.95 -7.84 28.58
CA PHE A 97 -3.97 -6.77 28.44
C PHE A 97 -2.59 -7.21 28.93
N SER A 98 -2.52 -7.81 30.12
CA SER A 98 -1.28 -8.34 30.69
C SER A 98 -0.64 -9.41 29.80
N TYR A 99 -1.47 -10.29 29.23
CA TYR A 99 -1.06 -11.31 28.26
C TYR A 99 -0.44 -10.70 27.00
N LEU A 100 -1.08 -9.68 26.42
CA LEU A 100 -0.55 -8.98 25.25
C LEU A 100 0.78 -8.27 25.55
N CYS A 101 0.89 -7.62 26.70
CA CYS A 101 2.12 -6.94 27.12
C CYS A 101 3.29 -7.94 27.28
N HIS A 102 3.05 -9.07 27.94
CA HIS A 102 4.04 -10.12 28.14
C HIS A 102 4.58 -10.66 26.81
N HIS A 103 3.69 -11.04 25.89
CA HIS A 103 4.09 -11.59 24.60
C HIS A 103 4.58 -10.54 23.59
N SER A 104 4.35 -9.26 23.83
CA SER A 104 4.92 -8.16 23.04
C SER A 104 6.31 -7.70 23.50
N GLY A 105 6.80 -8.19 24.64
CA GLY A 105 8.04 -7.73 25.27
C GLY A 105 7.95 -6.37 25.97
N VAL A 106 6.74 -5.90 26.30
CA VAL A 106 6.49 -4.63 26.99
C VAL A 106 6.32 -4.91 28.49
N HIS A 107 7.20 -4.36 29.32
CA HIS A 107 7.07 -4.48 30.78
C HIS A 107 5.94 -3.57 31.31
N CYS A 108 4.81 -4.16 31.69
CA CYS A 108 3.75 -3.49 32.42
C CYS A 108 3.83 -3.82 33.92
N SER A 109 3.78 -2.80 34.76
CA SER A 109 3.76 -2.91 36.23
C SER A 109 2.33 -3.16 36.73
N MET A 110 1.77 -4.35 36.48
CA MET A 110 0.62 -4.87 37.24
C MET A 110 0.80 -6.39 37.49
N ALA A 111 0.30 -6.82 38.64
CA ALA A 111 0.84 -7.89 39.48
C ALA A 111 0.40 -9.34 39.15
N ASN A 112 1.21 -10.27 39.67
CA ASN A 112 0.96 -11.66 40.12
C ASN A 112 0.31 -12.68 39.17
N TRP A 113 1.16 -13.60 38.70
CA TRP A 113 0.89 -14.78 37.86
C TRP A 113 0.22 -15.98 38.57
N ASP A 114 -0.49 -15.77 39.68
CA ASP A 114 -1.15 -16.88 40.41
C ASP A 114 -2.58 -17.21 39.93
N TYR A 115 -3.09 -16.52 38.90
CA TYR A 115 -4.48 -16.66 38.42
C TYR A 115 -4.68 -17.64 37.24
N GLU A 116 -3.61 -18.19 36.65
CA GLU A 116 -3.71 -19.07 35.48
C GLU A 116 -4.42 -20.40 35.79
N LYS A 117 -4.23 -20.91 37.02
CA LYS A 117 -4.80 -22.19 37.46
C LYS A 117 -6.31 -22.12 37.72
N GLU A 118 -6.79 -21.02 38.30
CA GLU A 118 -8.21 -20.81 38.58
C GLU A 118 -9.03 -20.53 37.30
N TRP A 119 -8.40 -19.96 36.27
CA TRP A 119 -9.04 -19.64 35.00
C TRP A 119 -9.21 -20.88 34.11
N MET A 120 -8.21 -21.77 34.07
CA MET A 120 -8.31 -23.04 33.34
C MET A 120 -9.44 -23.95 33.88
N GLU A 121 -9.66 -23.93 35.20
CA GLU A 121 -10.75 -24.69 35.84
C GLU A 121 -12.15 -24.09 35.55
N LYS A 122 -12.28 -22.75 35.49
CA LYS A 122 -13.56 -22.08 35.15
C LYS A 122 -13.97 -22.27 33.69
N LEU A 123 -13.04 -22.55 32.78
CA LEU A 123 -13.32 -22.70 31.35
C LEU A 123 -13.94 -24.04 30.96
N GLN A 124 -13.70 -25.11 31.73
CA GLN A 124 -14.34 -26.41 31.48
C GLN A 124 -15.85 -26.38 31.77
N HIS A 125 -16.32 -25.46 32.62
CA HIS A 125 -17.73 -25.34 33.00
C HIS A 125 -18.59 -24.55 32.00
N LEU A 126 -18.01 -23.62 31.22
CA LEU A 126 -18.76 -22.79 30.26
C LEU A 126 -19.11 -23.50 28.94
N SER A 127 -18.63 -24.74 28.75
CA SER A 127 -18.95 -25.59 27.60
C SER A 127 -20.35 -26.24 27.68
N LYS A 128 -21.03 -26.18 28.83
CA LYS A 128 -22.24 -26.99 29.08
C LYS A 128 -23.56 -26.28 29.41
N GLU A 129 -23.64 -24.95 29.48
CA GLU A 129 -24.93 -24.31 29.80
C GLU A 129 -25.38 -23.31 28.72
N SER A 130 -26.35 -23.79 27.92
CA SER A 130 -27.32 -22.94 27.21
C SER A 130 -28.47 -22.60 28.15
N CYS A 131 -28.96 -21.36 28.05
CA CYS A 131 -30.18 -20.79 28.64
C CYS A 131 -30.16 -20.53 30.17
N LEU A 132 -30.14 -19.25 30.55
CA LEU A 132 -31.28 -18.57 31.19
C LEU A 132 -30.92 -17.10 31.52
N THR A 133 -31.95 -16.27 31.47
CA THR A 133 -32.02 -14.82 31.69
C THR A 133 -31.80 -14.39 33.15
N SER A 134 -31.20 -13.20 33.38
CA SER A 134 -31.79 -12.12 34.22
C SER A 134 -30.78 -11.00 34.55
N HIS A 135 -31.20 -9.73 34.38
CA HIS A 135 -30.63 -8.55 35.07
C HIS A 135 -30.97 -8.58 36.58
N PRO A 136 -30.20 -7.91 37.47
CA PRO A 136 -30.46 -6.51 37.88
C PRO A 136 -29.17 -5.67 38.16
N SER A 137 -29.12 -4.39 37.78
CA SER A 137 -29.32 -3.16 38.60
C SER A 137 -28.42 -3.00 39.85
N CYS A 138 -27.58 -1.94 39.91
CA CYS A 138 -27.73 -0.79 40.83
C CYS A 138 -26.52 0.17 40.80
N ASP A 139 -26.85 1.46 41.01
CA ASP A 139 -26.03 2.67 41.18
C ASP A 139 -24.88 2.59 42.21
N VAL A 140 -23.85 3.46 42.05
CA VAL A 140 -23.43 4.49 43.03
C VAL A 140 -22.67 5.63 42.30
N ARG A 141 -22.82 6.83 42.85
CA ARG A 141 -22.63 8.20 42.33
C ARG A 141 -21.37 8.89 42.88
N SER A 142 -20.91 9.96 42.19
CA SER A 142 -20.31 11.23 42.73
C SER A 142 -18.78 11.25 43.00
N GLN A 143 -17.94 12.30 42.83
CA GLN A 143 -17.99 13.78 42.59
C GLN A 143 -16.63 14.22 41.94
N ILE A 144 -16.55 15.07 40.91
CA ILE A 144 -16.37 16.55 40.84
C ILE A 144 -15.40 17.20 41.85
N HIS A 145 -14.28 17.80 41.38
CA HIS A 145 -13.96 19.23 41.61
C HIS A 145 -12.92 19.81 40.62
N ASN A 146 -13.01 21.13 40.40
CA ASN A 146 -12.39 21.96 39.35
C ASN A 146 -11.36 22.98 39.89
N ASN A 147 -10.37 23.32 39.05
CA ASN A 147 -9.79 24.68 38.74
C ASN A 147 -8.93 25.46 39.77
N PRO A 148 -8.20 26.56 39.37
CA PRO A 148 -7.67 27.03 38.05
C PRO A 148 -6.26 27.76 38.06
N GLU A 149 -5.84 28.25 36.86
CA GLU A 149 -5.01 29.47 36.52
C GLU A 149 -3.46 29.45 36.72
N THR A 150 -2.56 29.97 35.84
CA THR A 150 -2.49 31.33 35.23
C THR A 150 -1.45 31.47 34.06
N CYS A 151 -1.41 32.66 33.44
CA CYS A 151 -0.90 33.17 32.14
C CYS A 151 0.60 33.61 31.95
N VAL A 152 1.06 33.52 30.68
CA VAL A 152 1.76 34.51 29.78
C VAL A 152 3.22 34.97 30.00
N LYS A 153 4.04 34.89 28.92
CA LYS A 153 4.71 36.05 28.24
C LYS A 153 5.40 35.67 26.90
N GLU A 154 5.26 36.58 25.93
CA GLU A 154 5.84 36.61 24.57
C GLU A 154 7.29 37.12 24.57
N GLU A 155 8.07 36.80 23.53
CA GLU A 155 9.01 37.77 22.92
C GLU A 155 9.33 37.42 21.45
N ILE A 156 9.46 38.46 20.65
CA ILE A 156 9.64 38.49 19.19
C ILE A 156 11.12 38.71 18.90
N GLU A 157 11.74 37.91 18.01
CA GLU A 157 12.96 38.33 17.32
C GLU A 157 12.98 37.99 15.83
N LYS A 158 13.61 38.90 15.08
CA LYS A 158 13.56 39.09 13.63
C LYS A 158 14.56 38.20 12.89
N SER A 159 14.19 37.87 11.65
CA SER A 159 15.04 37.30 10.58
C SER A 159 16.38 38.04 10.38
N PRO A 160 17.40 37.34 9.87
CA PRO A 160 17.94 37.73 8.57
C PRO A 160 18.08 36.58 7.56
N HIS A 161 18.03 37.02 6.30
CA HIS A 161 18.03 36.30 5.04
C HIS A 161 19.22 35.38 4.75
N ALA A 162 18.92 34.35 3.93
CA ALA A 162 19.64 33.90 2.74
C ALA A 162 21.17 33.87 2.79
N LEU A 163 21.73 32.69 3.13
CA LEU A 163 22.96 32.13 2.56
C LEU A 163 23.13 30.73 3.16
N ASP A 164 22.59 29.71 2.47
CA ASP A 164 23.02 28.31 2.56
C ASP A 164 22.19 27.48 1.56
N ILE A 165 22.31 27.82 0.27
CA ILE A 165 21.81 26.97 -0.83
C ILE A 165 22.91 26.89 -1.88
N LEU A 166 24.05 26.32 -1.51
CA LEU A 166 25.06 25.84 -2.46
C LEU A 166 25.78 24.65 -1.84
N GLN A 167 25.10 23.51 -1.74
CA GLN A 167 25.70 22.17 -1.72
C GLN A 167 24.58 21.15 -1.66
N LEU A 168 24.26 20.60 -2.83
CA LEU A 168 23.64 19.29 -3.10
C LEU A 168 23.19 19.36 -4.57
N GLN A 169 24.16 19.40 -5.48
CA GLN A 169 23.93 18.93 -6.84
C GLN A 169 23.83 17.41 -6.75
N PRO A 170 22.69 16.78 -7.09
CA PRO A 170 22.73 15.39 -7.49
C PRO A 170 23.26 15.37 -8.92
N GLU A 171 24.58 15.30 -9.07
CA GLU A 171 25.15 14.79 -10.31
C GLU A 171 24.58 13.39 -10.53
N MET A 172 23.94 13.17 -11.68
CA MET A 172 23.55 11.82 -12.09
C MET A 172 24.84 11.02 -12.23
N THR A 173 25.11 10.19 -11.24
CA THR A 173 26.26 9.29 -11.25
C THR A 173 26.00 8.24 -12.32
N THR A 174 26.86 8.21 -13.34
CA THR A 174 26.94 7.09 -14.27
C THR A 174 27.13 5.81 -13.47
N LEU A 175 26.35 4.78 -13.81
CA LEU A 175 26.41 3.48 -13.14
C LEU A 175 27.85 2.95 -13.28
N ASN A 176 28.53 2.65 -12.17
CA ASN A 176 29.82 1.96 -12.23
C ASN A 176 29.61 0.55 -12.83
N ASP A 177 30.59 0.05 -13.59
CA ASP A 177 30.50 -1.23 -14.31
C ASP A 177 30.19 -2.41 -13.36
N GLU A 178 30.68 -2.35 -12.12
CA GLU A 178 30.40 -3.34 -11.06
C GLU A 178 28.94 -3.29 -10.57
N ALA A 179 28.38 -2.08 -10.44
CA ALA A 179 26.97 -1.90 -10.08
C ALA A 179 26.05 -2.34 -11.24
N ALA A 180 26.47 -2.10 -12.49
CA ALA A 180 25.78 -2.58 -13.68
C ALA A 180 25.73 -4.10 -13.75
N HIS A 181 26.86 -4.75 -13.47
CA HIS A 181 26.94 -6.21 -13.41
C HIS A 181 26.07 -6.79 -12.29
N SER A 182 26.08 -6.18 -11.11
CA SER A 182 25.26 -6.61 -9.97
C SER A 182 23.77 -6.50 -10.26
N ILE A 183 23.33 -5.39 -10.89
CA ILE A 183 21.94 -5.23 -11.33
C ILE A 183 21.55 -6.29 -12.37
N PHE A 184 22.43 -6.60 -13.32
CA PHE A 184 22.20 -7.66 -14.30
C PHE A 184 21.98 -9.03 -13.61
N LEU A 185 22.83 -9.39 -12.65
CA LEU A 185 22.70 -10.64 -11.90
C LEU A 185 21.40 -10.69 -11.08
N ILE A 186 21.01 -9.58 -10.46
CA ILE A 186 19.74 -9.46 -9.74
C ILE A 186 18.56 -9.74 -10.69
N LEU A 187 18.57 -9.16 -11.89
CA LEU A 187 17.50 -9.34 -12.87
C LEU A 187 17.42 -10.77 -13.42
N GLU A 188 18.57 -11.39 -13.68
CA GLU A 188 18.64 -12.82 -14.04
C GLU A 188 18.03 -13.70 -12.94
N LEU A 189 18.33 -13.39 -11.67
CA LEU A 189 17.81 -14.12 -10.53
C LEU A 189 16.29 -13.92 -10.38
N VAL A 190 15.79 -12.69 -10.55
CA VAL A 190 14.35 -12.38 -10.57
C VAL A 190 13.63 -13.14 -11.69
N GLY A 191 14.23 -13.23 -12.88
CA GLY A 191 13.71 -14.06 -13.97
C GLY A 191 13.67 -15.55 -13.60
N GLY A 192 14.74 -16.06 -13.00
CA GLY A 192 14.84 -17.46 -12.54
C GLY A 192 13.85 -17.83 -11.42
N VAL A 193 13.42 -16.85 -10.62
CA VAL A 193 12.38 -17.03 -9.61
C VAL A 193 11.06 -17.49 -10.25
N TRP A 194 10.73 -17.03 -11.46
CA TRP A 194 9.50 -17.41 -12.15
C TRP A 194 9.42 -18.91 -12.45
N SER A 195 10.52 -19.52 -12.92
CA SER A 195 10.60 -20.96 -13.17
C SER A 195 10.36 -21.77 -11.89
N SER A 196 10.83 -21.27 -10.74
CA SER A 196 10.62 -21.91 -9.43
C SER A 196 9.15 -21.84 -8.97
N VAL A 197 8.43 -20.80 -9.38
CA VAL A 197 7.00 -20.62 -9.10
C VAL A 197 6.16 -21.59 -9.93
N GLN A 198 6.54 -21.81 -11.19
CA GLN A 198 5.91 -22.83 -12.05
C GLN A 198 6.07 -24.25 -11.47
N LEU A 199 7.19 -24.52 -10.78
CA LEU A 199 7.46 -25.78 -10.08
C LEU A 199 6.77 -25.89 -8.69
N LYS A 200 5.90 -24.94 -8.32
CA LYS A 200 5.13 -24.91 -7.06
C LYS A 200 5.95 -24.82 -5.76
N CYS A 201 7.19 -24.31 -5.82
CA CYS A 201 7.98 -24.04 -4.61
C CYS A 201 7.38 -22.86 -3.82
N GLN A 202 7.03 -23.08 -2.54
CA GLN A 202 6.24 -22.10 -1.77
C GLN A 202 7.06 -21.02 -1.04
N HIS A 203 8.34 -21.22 -0.73
CA HIS A 203 9.11 -20.24 0.08
C HIS A 203 10.34 -19.65 -0.62
N GLY A 204 11.05 -20.43 -1.44
CA GLY A 204 12.26 -19.98 -2.15
C GLY A 204 12.10 -18.68 -2.97
N PRO A 205 11.05 -18.56 -3.82
CA PRO A 205 10.82 -17.36 -4.64
C PRO A 205 10.80 -16.04 -3.87
N ILE A 206 10.13 -15.98 -2.73
CA ILE A 206 9.96 -14.74 -1.96
C ILE A 206 11.24 -14.39 -1.20
N SER A 207 11.93 -15.37 -0.60
CA SER A 207 13.20 -15.11 0.09
C SER A 207 14.27 -14.58 -0.87
N THR A 208 14.31 -15.11 -2.10
CA THR A 208 15.25 -14.66 -3.12
C THR A 208 15.01 -13.21 -3.52
N LEU A 209 13.76 -12.82 -3.78
CA LEU A 209 13.43 -11.44 -4.12
C LEU A 209 13.74 -10.45 -2.99
N ARG A 210 13.56 -10.84 -1.71
CA ARG A 210 13.98 -10.01 -0.57
C ARG A 210 15.48 -9.80 -0.53
N ALA A 211 16.25 -10.89 -0.72
CA ALA A 211 17.70 -10.79 -0.80
C ALA A 211 18.15 -9.88 -1.95
N CYS A 212 17.50 -9.96 -3.12
CA CYS A 212 17.75 -9.03 -4.23
C CYS A 212 17.47 -7.57 -3.84
N GLN A 213 16.39 -7.33 -3.10
CA GLN A 213 16.01 -5.98 -2.67
C GLN A 213 16.97 -5.41 -1.63
N ASP A 214 17.44 -6.25 -0.70
CA ASP A 214 18.45 -5.89 0.30
C ASP A 214 19.80 -5.57 -0.38
N GLU A 215 20.23 -6.39 -1.34
CA GLU A 215 21.45 -6.15 -2.14
C GLU A 215 21.37 -4.84 -2.93
N LEU A 216 20.21 -4.57 -3.54
CA LEU A 216 20.00 -3.34 -4.31
C LEU A 216 20.02 -2.08 -3.44
N GLN A 217 19.57 -2.18 -2.17
CA GLN A 217 19.70 -1.08 -1.21
C GLN A 217 21.16 -0.82 -0.83
N MET A 218 21.97 -1.87 -0.68
CA MET A 218 23.41 -1.74 -0.42
C MET A 218 24.14 -1.05 -1.58
N LEU A 219 23.76 -1.35 -2.83
CA LEU A 219 24.28 -0.69 -4.03
C LEU A 219 23.89 0.79 -4.12
N GLY A 220 22.80 1.20 -3.47
CA GLY A 220 22.27 2.57 -3.51
C GLY A 220 23.06 3.59 -2.69
N GLY A 221 23.90 3.14 -1.74
CA GLY A 221 24.74 3.97 -0.87
C GLY A 221 23.98 4.94 0.06
N ASN A 222 24.53 5.24 1.24
CA ASN A 222 23.99 6.24 2.19
C ASN A 222 23.96 7.70 1.68
N GLY A 223 24.27 7.92 0.40
CA GLY A 223 24.53 9.24 -0.19
C GLY A 223 23.48 9.68 -1.21
N GLY A 224 22.20 9.69 -0.87
CA GLY A 224 21.11 10.53 -1.44
C GLY A 224 20.83 10.55 -2.97
N CYS A 225 21.71 10.05 -3.83
CA CYS A 225 21.64 10.11 -5.29
C CYS A 225 21.45 8.71 -5.87
N THR A 226 20.28 8.12 -5.62
CA THR A 226 19.88 6.85 -6.21
C THR A 226 19.75 6.97 -7.74
N ASN A 227 20.49 6.14 -8.46
CA ASN A 227 20.46 6.00 -9.92
C ASN A 227 19.04 5.60 -10.40
N PRO A 228 18.51 6.18 -11.50
CA PRO A 228 17.21 5.79 -12.06
C PRO A 228 17.03 4.28 -12.27
N VAL A 229 18.09 3.57 -12.67
CA VAL A 229 18.07 2.13 -12.90
C VAL A 229 17.88 1.36 -11.59
N THR A 230 18.56 1.75 -10.50
CA THR A 230 18.38 1.07 -9.21
C THR A 230 16.98 1.30 -8.65
N ILE A 231 16.43 2.52 -8.82
CA ILE A 231 15.04 2.81 -8.43
C ILE A 231 14.06 1.97 -9.24
N PHE A 232 14.25 1.90 -10.56
CA PHE A 232 13.41 1.09 -11.44
C PHE A 232 13.42 -0.38 -11.02
N VAL A 233 14.61 -0.97 -10.86
CA VAL A 233 14.75 -2.39 -10.50
C VAL A 233 14.14 -2.67 -9.13
N SER A 234 14.26 -1.75 -8.17
CA SER A 234 13.62 -1.86 -6.86
C SER A 234 12.09 -1.93 -6.99
N GLN A 235 11.49 -0.97 -7.71
CA GLN A 235 10.04 -0.96 -7.96
C GLN A 235 9.57 -2.17 -8.77
N TYR A 236 10.41 -2.65 -9.69
CA TYR A 236 10.13 -3.85 -10.47
C TYR A 236 10.13 -5.11 -9.58
N ILE A 237 11.10 -5.28 -8.69
CA ILE A 237 11.14 -6.39 -7.72
C ILE A 237 9.91 -6.35 -6.81
N GLU A 238 9.53 -5.17 -6.31
CA GLU A 238 8.31 -5.00 -5.52
C GLU A 238 7.06 -5.42 -6.29
N MET A 239 6.96 -5.01 -7.57
CA MET A 239 5.86 -5.42 -8.45
C MET A 239 5.85 -6.94 -8.65
N ILE A 240 7.00 -7.57 -8.90
CA ILE A 240 7.10 -9.03 -9.03
C ILE A 240 6.71 -9.72 -7.71
N HIS A 241 7.07 -9.17 -6.55
CA HIS A 241 6.62 -9.67 -5.25
C HIS A 241 5.09 -9.71 -5.15
N VAL A 242 4.41 -8.62 -5.53
CA VAL A 242 2.94 -8.56 -5.54
C VAL A 242 2.35 -9.52 -6.60
N LEU A 243 3.05 -9.70 -7.73
CA LEU A 243 2.63 -10.64 -8.77
C LEU A 243 2.66 -12.08 -8.25
N LEU A 244 3.69 -12.47 -7.49
CA LEU A 244 3.77 -13.79 -6.88
C LEU A 244 2.63 -14.02 -5.88
N GLN A 245 2.24 -12.99 -5.12
CA GLN A 245 1.09 -13.06 -4.22
C GLN A 245 -0.21 -13.28 -5.00
N ALA A 246 -0.39 -12.56 -6.11
CA ALA A 246 -1.54 -12.74 -7.00
C ALA A 246 -1.57 -14.17 -7.58
N TRP A 247 -0.42 -14.65 -8.07
CA TRP A 247 -0.28 -15.94 -8.73
C TRP A 247 -0.66 -17.12 -7.83
N ARG A 248 -0.29 -17.06 -6.54
CA ARG A 248 -0.68 -18.07 -5.54
C ARG A 248 -2.18 -18.23 -5.41
N GLN A 249 -2.94 -17.15 -5.59
CA GLN A 249 -4.40 -17.15 -5.50
C GLN A 249 -5.09 -17.57 -6.81
N LEU A 250 -4.36 -17.55 -7.93
CA LEU A 250 -4.85 -18.02 -9.24
C LEU A 250 -4.72 -19.54 -9.40
N LEU A 251 -3.83 -20.18 -8.62
CA LEU A 251 -3.65 -21.64 -8.64
C LEU A 251 -4.82 -22.36 -7.94
N PRO A 252 -5.36 -23.44 -8.53
CA PRO A 252 -6.44 -24.20 -7.92
C PRO A 252 -5.95 -24.90 -6.64
N ARG A 253 -6.25 -24.33 -5.47
CA ARG A 253 -6.28 -25.07 -4.19
C ARG A 253 -7.71 -25.54 -3.93
N LYS A 254 -7.85 -26.71 -3.32
CA LYS A 254 -9.13 -27.28 -2.90
C LYS A 254 -9.90 -26.23 -2.10
N PHE A 255 -10.97 -25.72 -2.70
CA PHE A 255 -12.06 -24.90 -2.15
C PHE A 255 -11.79 -24.19 -0.81
N ILE A 256 -11.45 -22.89 -0.85
CA ILE A 256 -11.79 -21.96 0.23
C ILE A 256 -12.35 -20.68 -0.40
N VAL A 257 -13.66 -20.54 -0.33
CA VAL A 257 -14.47 -19.41 -0.84
C VAL A 257 -14.17 -18.08 -0.12
N ILE A 258 -13.33 -18.09 0.94
CA ILE A 258 -13.15 -16.97 1.85
C ILE A 258 -11.89 -16.12 1.55
N GLY A 259 -10.96 -16.59 0.71
CA GLY A 259 -9.82 -15.78 0.22
C GLY A 259 -10.18 -14.80 -0.92
N MET A 260 -11.46 -14.74 -1.29
CA MET A 260 -11.94 -14.17 -2.54
C MET A 260 -12.14 -12.64 -2.53
N GLN A 261 -11.78 -11.93 -1.45
CA GLN A 261 -11.83 -10.46 -1.40
C GLN A 261 -10.47 -9.77 -1.59
N ASN A 262 -9.35 -10.50 -1.52
CA ASN A 262 -8.01 -9.91 -1.57
C ASN A 262 -7.38 -9.81 -2.98
N LEU A 263 -7.72 -10.69 -3.94
CA LEU A 263 -7.05 -10.66 -5.26
C LEU A 263 -7.34 -9.38 -6.02
N ASP A 264 -8.56 -8.83 -5.95
CA ASP A 264 -8.87 -7.57 -6.63
C ASP A 264 -8.03 -6.42 -6.07
N ILE A 265 -7.79 -6.41 -4.76
CA ILE A 265 -6.87 -5.46 -4.10
C ILE A 265 -5.44 -5.67 -4.60
N ILE A 266 -4.97 -6.92 -4.64
CA ILE A 266 -3.60 -7.25 -5.11
C ILE A 266 -3.43 -6.87 -6.58
N LEU A 267 -4.40 -7.18 -7.44
CA LEU A 267 -4.39 -6.80 -8.86
C LEU A 267 -4.48 -5.28 -9.04
N SER A 268 -5.21 -4.57 -8.17
CA SER A 268 -5.19 -3.11 -8.15
C SER A 268 -3.84 -2.53 -7.73
N ASN A 269 -3.16 -3.15 -6.77
CA ASN A 269 -1.78 -2.76 -6.39
C ASN A 269 -0.81 -3.00 -7.55
N LEU A 270 -0.96 -4.11 -8.28
CA LEU A 270 -0.18 -4.39 -9.50
C LEU A 270 -0.42 -3.34 -10.58
N ASP A 271 -1.68 -2.97 -10.82
CA ASP A 271 -1.99 -1.90 -11.78
C ASP A 271 -1.29 -0.59 -11.39
N ILE A 272 -1.33 -0.20 -10.12
CA ILE A 272 -0.67 1.02 -9.63
C ILE A 272 0.85 0.93 -9.85
N ALA A 273 1.47 -0.20 -9.51
CA ALA A 273 2.90 -0.42 -9.69
C ALA A 273 3.31 -0.39 -11.17
N LEU A 274 2.55 -1.06 -12.04
CA LEU A 274 2.79 -1.08 -13.49
C LEU A 274 2.61 0.31 -14.12
N ILE A 275 1.62 1.08 -13.68
CA ILE A 275 1.45 2.47 -14.12
C ILE A 275 2.65 3.31 -13.67
N GLY A 276 3.13 3.14 -12.43
CA GLY A 276 4.36 3.78 -11.96
C GLY A 276 5.56 3.48 -12.83
N LEU A 277 5.85 2.19 -13.08
CA LEU A 277 6.97 1.75 -13.90
C LEU A 277 6.89 2.28 -15.35
N ARG A 278 5.69 2.30 -15.95
CA ARG A 278 5.53 2.75 -17.35
C ARG A 278 5.65 4.25 -17.53
N TYR A 279 5.12 5.04 -16.60
CA TYR A 279 4.98 6.49 -16.81
C TYR A 279 6.02 7.31 -16.04
N SER A 280 6.51 6.84 -14.88
CA SER A 280 7.52 7.57 -14.11
C SER A 280 8.93 7.42 -14.69
N PHE A 281 9.15 6.53 -15.67
CA PHE A 281 10.46 6.29 -16.28
C PHE A 281 10.42 6.59 -17.79
N PRO A 282 10.70 7.84 -18.19
CA PRO A 282 10.72 8.20 -19.61
C PRO A 282 11.93 7.58 -20.33
N GLY A 283 11.74 7.17 -21.57
CA GLY A 283 12.82 6.62 -22.41
C GLY A 283 13.03 5.12 -22.29
N LEU A 284 12.02 4.36 -21.83
CA LEU A 284 12.02 2.91 -21.91
C LEU A 284 12.22 2.43 -23.36
N SER A 285 12.99 1.36 -23.55
CA SER A 285 13.13 0.69 -24.83
C SER A 285 11.83 0.01 -25.24
N LYS A 286 11.72 -0.39 -26.51
CA LYS A 286 10.54 -1.11 -27.00
C LYS A 286 10.34 -2.43 -26.26
N GLU A 287 11.42 -3.15 -26.00
CA GLU A 287 11.43 -4.42 -25.29
C GLU A 287 10.96 -4.23 -23.84
N GLU A 288 11.44 -3.19 -23.17
CA GLU A 288 11.02 -2.84 -21.81
C GLU A 288 9.53 -2.47 -21.75
N GLU A 289 9.05 -1.68 -22.70
CA GLU A 289 7.64 -1.31 -22.78
C GLU A 289 6.74 -2.52 -23.06
N ILE A 290 7.14 -3.39 -23.99
CA ILE A 290 6.42 -4.63 -24.32
C ILE A 290 6.31 -5.53 -23.09
N HIS A 291 7.41 -5.73 -22.36
CA HIS A 291 7.40 -6.54 -21.13
C HIS A 291 6.41 -6.03 -20.09
N LEU A 292 6.41 -4.71 -19.83
CA LEU A 292 5.45 -4.10 -18.90
C LEU A 292 4.00 -4.23 -19.42
N LEU A 293 3.79 -4.14 -20.74
CA LEU A 293 2.47 -4.34 -21.35
C LEU A 293 1.99 -5.79 -21.27
N GLU A 294 2.87 -6.79 -21.40
CA GLU A 294 2.52 -8.19 -21.20
C GLU A 294 2.08 -8.46 -19.76
N LEU A 295 2.74 -7.84 -18.78
CA LEU A 295 2.32 -7.89 -17.37
C LEU A 295 0.97 -7.20 -17.13
N VAL A 296 0.70 -6.08 -17.82
CA VAL A 296 -0.63 -5.45 -17.82
C VAL A 296 -1.69 -6.38 -18.41
N LEU A 297 -1.38 -7.05 -19.52
CA LEU A 297 -2.26 -8.03 -20.15
C LEU A 297 -2.53 -9.21 -19.21
N LEU A 298 -1.50 -9.72 -18.54
CA LEU A 298 -1.62 -10.77 -17.54
C LEU A 298 -2.58 -10.38 -16.41
N CYS A 299 -2.46 -9.16 -15.89
CA CYS A 299 -3.38 -8.64 -14.87
C CYS A 299 -4.83 -8.57 -15.38
N CYS A 300 -5.03 -8.25 -16.66
CA CYS A 300 -6.36 -8.24 -17.26
C CYS A 300 -6.94 -9.67 -17.40
N VAL A 301 -6.13 -10.62 -17.86
CA VAL A 301 -6.50 -12.04 -17.97
C VAL A 301 -6.82 -12.64 -16.59
N ALA A 302 -6.04 -12.30 -15.56
CA ALA A 302 -6.28 -12.70 -14.17
C ALA A 302 -7.65 -12.23 -13.64
N ARG A 303 -8.07 -11.00 -13.97
CA ARG A 303 -9.40 -10.49 -13.59
C ARG A 303 -10.53 -11.26 -14.28
N LEU A 304 -10.34 -11.64 -15.54
CA LEU A 304 -11.32 -12.42 -16.29
C LEU A 304 -11.51 -13.83 -15.73
N PHE A 305 -10.42 -14.49 -15.34
CA PHE A 305 -10.47 -15.82 -14.75
C PHE A 305 -11.36 -15.89 -13.51
N ARG A 306 -11.35 -14.83 -12.68
CA ARG A 306 -12.03 -14.82 -11.38
C ARG A 306 -13.47 -14.31 -11.44
N ILE A 307 -13.70 -13.19 -12.13
CA ILE A 307 -15.00 -12.49 -12.06
C ILE A 307 -16.03 -13.18 -12.98
N GLY A 308 -15.58 -13.94 -13.99
CA GLY A 308 -16.46 -14.59 -14.98
C GLY A 308 -17.26 -13.61 -15.85
N ILE A 309 -17.23 -12.31 -15.51
CA ILE A 309 -17.90 -11.23 -16.22
C ILE A 309 -16.84 -10.47 -17.01
N CYS A 310 -16.80 -10.73 -18.32
CA CYS A 310 -16.08 -9.92 -19.29
C CYS A 310 -16.76 -8.54 -19.40
N SER A 311 -16.31 -7.56 -18.60
CA SER A 311 -16.81 -6.19 -18.75
C SER A 311 -16.29 -5.59 -20.07
N GLN A 312 -17.12 -4.81 -20.74
CA GLN A 312 -16.74 -4.15 -22.00
C GLN A 312 -15.55 -3.18 -21.82
N SER A 313 -15.30 -2.69 -20.61
CA SER A 313 -14.12 -1.89 -20.29
C SER A 313 -12.85 -2.74 -20.20
N LEU A 314 -12.93 -3.94 -19.61
CA LEU A 314 -11.80 -4.86 -19.50
C LEU A 314 -11.43 -5.45 -20.86
N LEU A 315 -12.41 -5.85 -21.69
CA LEU A 315 -12.15 -6.30 -23.06
C LEU A 315 -11.50 -5.20 -23.92
N ARG A 316 -11.96 -3.95 -23.79
CA ARG A 316 -11.32 -2.81 -24.46
C ARG A 316 -9.89 -2.59 -23.97
N ARG A 317 -9.62 -2.77 -22.67
CA ARG A 317 -8.27 -2.67 -22.11
C ARG A 317 -7.36 -3.74 -22.72
N ILE A 318 -7.81 -4.99 -22.72
CA ILE A 318 -7.10 -6.12 -23.35
C ILE A 318 -6.80 -5.81 -24.82
N ASN A 319 -7.80 -5.38 -25.59
CA ASN A 319 -7.61 -5.03 -27.01
C ASN A 319 -6.57 -3.91 -27.17
N SER A 320 -6.70 -2.83 -26.41
CA SER A 320 -5.76 -1.70 -26.49
C SER A 320 -4.33 -2.10 -26.14
N THR A 321 -4.16 -2.96 -25.12
CA THR A 321 -2.85 -3.49 -24.73
C THR A 321 -2.26 -4.36 -25.83
N ILE A 322 -3.05 -5.25 -26.44
CA ILE A 322 -2.59 -6.08 -27.56
C ILE A 322 -2.21 -5.22 -28.76
N CYS A 323 -3.06 -4.28 -29.19
CA CYS A 323 -2.76 -3.39 -30.31
C CYS A 323 -1.50 -2.55 -30.06
N ARG A 324 -1.27 -2.11 -28.82
CA ARG A 324 -0.04 -1.38 -28.45
C ARG A 324 1.19 -2.27 -28.57
N ILE A 325 1.13 -3.52 -28.09
CA ILE A 325 2.22 -4.49 -28.25
C ILE A 325 2.48 -4.75 -29.75
N GLU A 326 1.44 -4.96 -30.56
CA GLU A 326 1.56 -5.20 -32.00
C GLU A 326 2.26 -4.02 -32.71
N HIS A 327 1.87 -2.80 -32.36
CA HIS A 327 2.48 -1.60 -32.90
C HIS A 327 3.97 -1.48 -32.54
N LEU A 328 4.35 -1.86 -31.31
CA LEU A 328 5.74 -1.84 -30.85
C LEU A 328 6.58 -2.94 -31.50
N CYS A 329 5.99 -4.12 -31.71
CA CYS A 329 6.64 -5.27 -32.37
C CYS A 329 6.95 -5.00 -33.85
N GLY A 330 6.11 -4.25 -34.57
CA GLY A 330 6.36 -3.88 -35.98
C GLY A 330 6.66 -5.08 -36.91
N GLU A 331 7.25 -4.80 -38.09
CA GLU A 331 7.72 -5.85 -39.03
C GLU A 331 9.13 -6.37 -38.70
N ASN A 332 9.90 -5.63 -37.90
CA ASN A 332 11.22 -6.01 -37.43
C ASN A 332 11.17 -6.09 -35.90
N LEU A 333 11.51 -7.27 -35.37
CA LEU A 333 11.65 -7.67 -33.95
C LEU A 333 11.51 -6.54 -32.90
N PRO A 334 10.82 -6.78 -31.77
CA PRO A 334 10.66 -8.10 -31.12
C PRO A 334 9.41 -8.89 -31.54
N ILE A 335 9.52 -10.23 -31.52
CA ILE A 335 8.42 -11.16 -31.83
C ILE A 335 7.47 -11.19 -30.63
N MET A 336 6.16 -11.07 -30.88
CA MET A 336 5.15 -11.25 -29.83
C MET A 336 5.27 -12.62 -29.15
N SER A 337 5.17 -12.63 -27.82
CA SER A 337 5.16 -13.87 -27.04
C SER A 337 3.95 -14.75 -27.38
N ASN A 338 4.08 -16.05 -27.09
CA ASN A 338 2.98 -16.99 -27.25
C ASN A 338 1.77 -16.62 -26.38
N PHE A 339 2.00 -16.05 -25.20
CA PHE A 339 0.94 -15.55 -24.34
C PHE A 339 0.08 -14.50 -25.03
N VAL A 340 0.70 -13.49 -25.66
CA VAL A 340 -0.04 -12.42 -26.32
C VAL A 340 -0.77 -12.92 -27.56
N LYS A 341 -0.13 -13.81 -28.35
CA LYS A 341 -0.76 -14.44 -29.53
C LYS A 341 -1.99 -15.24 -29.15
N GLU A 342 -1.90 -16.09 -28.13
CA GLU A 342 -3.02 -16.90 -27.65
C GLU A 342 -4.13 -16.03 -27.03
N ALA A 343 -3.77 -14.97 -26.31
CA ALA A 343 -4.75 -14.01 -25.79
C ALA A 343 -5.50 -13.31 -26.92
N LYS A 344 -4.79 -12.84 -27.96
CA LYS A 344 -5.41 -12.22 -29.15
C LYS A 344 -6.37 -13.18 -29.84
N HIS A 345 -5.89 -14.40 -30.10
CA HIS A 345 -6.69 -15.43 -30.74
C HIS A 345 -7.95 -15.73 -29.91
N MET A 346 -7.83 -15.88 -28.59
CA MET A 346 -8.95 -16.19 -27.70
C MET A 346 -10.01 -15.08 -27.64
N PHE A 347 -9.59 -13.81 -27.57
CA PHE A 347 -10.53 -12.70 -27.34
C PHE A 347 -11.09 -12.06 -28.61
N PHE A 348 -10.40 -12.17 -29.76
CA PHE A 348 -10.75 -11.40 -30.96
C PHE A 348 -10.82 -12.20 -32.26
N GLU A 349 -10.11 -13.33 -32.38
CA GLU A 349 -10.07 -14.11 -33.65
C GLU A 349 -10.84 -15.44 -33.57
N GLY A 350 -11.07 -15.96 -32.35
CA GLY A 350 -11.76 -17.21 -32.10
C GLY A 350 -13.27 -17.15 -32.35
N LYS A 351 -13.85 -18.25 -32.82
CA LYS A 351 -15.30 -18.39 -33.04
C LYS A 351 -16.06 -18.39 -31.70
N ASN A 352 -16.56 -17.23 -31.26
CA ASN A 352 -17.66 -17.00 -30.29
C ASN A 352 -17.80 -17.93 -29.06
N GLU A 353 -16.76 -18.63 -28.61
CA GLU A 353 -16.73 -19.34 -27.32
C GLU A 353 -16.25 -18.38 -26.23
N SER A 354 -17.11 -17.39 -25.95
CA SER A 354 -16.85 -16.29 -25.01
C SER A 354 -16.33 -16.77 -23.65
N CYS A 355 -15.24 -16.16 -23.18
CA CYS A 355 -14.86 -15.92 -21.78
C CYS A 355 -15.16 -17.03 -20.74
N LYS A 356 -15.06 -18.32 -21.11
CA LYS A 356 -15.22 -19.40 -20.11
C LYS A 356 -13.99 -19.40 -19.18
N PRO A 357 -14.15 -19.37 -17.84
CA PRO A 357 -13.02 -19.36 -16.90
C PRO A 357 -12.00 -20.49 -17.13
N PHE A 358 -12.47 -21.66 -17.59
CA PHE A 358 -11.61 -22.79 -17.95
C PHE A 358 -10.68 -22.49 -19.14
N LEU A 359 -11.15 -21.77 -20.16
CA LEU A 359 -10.30 -21.39 -21.31
C LEU A 359 -9.28 -20.33 -20.89
N VAL A 360 -9.68 -19.35 -20.08
CA VAL A 360 -8.78 -18.32 -19.54
C VAL A 360 -7.64 -18.94 -18.72
N SER A 361 -7.89 -20.04 -18.01
CA SER A 361 -6.86 -20.75 -17.24
C SER A 361 -5.71 -21.29 -18.11
N ARG A 362 -5.98 -21.63 -19.38
CA ARG A 362 -4.95 -22.10 -20.32
C ARG A 362 -3.99 -20.99 -20.71
N LEU A 363 -4.43 -19.73 -20.77
CA LEU A 363 -3.57 -18.60 -21.09
C LEU A 363 -2.41 -18.46 -20.10
N PHE A 364 -2.63 -18.76 -18.81
CA PHE A 364 -1.55 -18.72 -17.80
C PHE A 364 -0.42 -19.70 -18.09
N SER A 365 -0.68 -20.81 -18.80
CA SER A 365 0.36 -21.77 -19.19
C SER A 365 1.28 -21.26 -20.30
N HIS A 366 0.83 -20.25 -21.06
CA HIS A 366 1.63 -19.62 -22.11
C HIS A 366 2.44 -18.42 -21.61
N PHE A 367 2.15 -17.92 -20.41
CA PHE A 367 2.89 -16.81 -19.82
C PHE A 367 4.19 -17.30 -19.16
N SER A 368 5.28 -16.65 -19.51
CA SER A 368 6.56 -16.75 -18.81
C SER A 368 7.08 -15.36 -18.54
N LEU A 369 7.67 -15.15 -17.36
CA LEU A 369 8.45 -13.95 -17.13
C LEU A 369 9.74 -14.07 -17.94
N GLU A 370 9.83 -13.33 -19.05
CA GLU A 370 11.04 -13.33 -19.87
C GLU A 370 12.20 -12.66 -19.14
N ARG A 371 13.43 -13.08 -19.49
CA ARG A 371 14.66 -12.45 -19.00
C ARG A 371 14.78 -11.10 -19.68
N LEU A 372 14.45 -10.04 -18.96
CA LEU A 372 14.56 -8.70 -19.49
C LEU A 372 15.92 -8.09 -19.15
N GLN A 373 16.67 -7.71 -20.17
CA GLN A 373 17.86 -6.89 -20.01
C GLN A 373 17.45 -5.42 -20.10
N PHE A 374 17.36 -4.75 -18.96
CA PHE A 374 17.09 -3.31 -18.94
C PHE A 374 18.28 -2.56 -19.55
N SER A 375 17.99 -1.72 -20.52
CA SER A 375 18.93 -0.87 -21.25
C SER A 375 19.61 0.15 -20.34
N GLY A 376 18.96 0.53 -19.23
CA GLY A 376 19.42 1.54 -18.28
C GLY A 376 19.47 2.96 -18.84
N LYS A 377 18.91 3.20 -20.04
CA LYS A 377 18.96 4.50 -20.74
C LYS A 377 17.79 5.43 -20.40
N PHE A 378 16.83 4.95 -19.62
CA PHE A 378 15.66 5.73 -19.20
C PHE A 378 15.97 6.67 -18.03
N GLY A 379 15.23 7.78 -17.98
CA GLY A 379 15.25 8.71 -16.85
C GLY A 379 14.29 8.28 -15.73
N HIS A 380 14.18 9.12 -14.70
CA HIS A 380 13.18 8.95 -13.64
C HIS A 380 12.57 10.31 -13.30
N ILE A 381 11.24 10.39 -13.40
CA ILE A 381 10.43 11.53 -12.99
C ILE A 381 10.08 11.35 -11.53
N LYS A 382 10.50 12.30 -10.69
CA LYS A 382 10.19 12.30 -9.26
C LYS A 382 9.90 13.72 -8.79
N ALA A 383 9.14 13.82 -7.70
CA ALA A 383 8.85 15.07 -7.03
C ALA A 383 9.19 14.98 -5.53
N LEU A 384 9.65 16.09 -4.96
CA LEU A 384 9.73 16.30 -3.52
C LEU A 384 8.76 17.40 -3.14
N VAL A 385 8.01 17.17 -2.07
CA VAL A 385 7.00 18.09 -1.56
C VAL A 385 7.34 18.43 -0.12
N GLU A 386 7.47 19.73 0.15
CA GLU A 386 7.75 20.28 1.46
C GLU A 386 6.75 21.39 1.79
N VAL A 387 6.45 21.51 3.08
CA VAL A 387 5.72 22.64 3.67
C VAL A 387 6.62 23.13 4.80
N LYS A 388 7.37 24.20 4.55
CA LYS A 388 8.43 24.65 5.48
C LYS A 388 7.85 25.03 6.83
N GLY A 389 8.51 24.56 7.89
CA GLY A 389 8.13 24.86 9.27
C GLY A 389 6.80 24.25 9.70
N ASN A 390 6.26 23.27 8.97
CA ASN A 390 5.06 22.56 9.39
C ASN A 390 5.37 21.17 9.94
N ASP A 391 5.03 21.00 11.21
CA ASP A 391 5.11 19.77 11.98
C ASP A 391 4.02 19.79 13.06
N SER A 392 4.03 18.79 13.96
CA SER A 392 3.04 18.69 15.03
C SER A 392 3.11 19.83 16.05
N GLU A 393 4.27 20.49 16.19
CA GLU A 393 4.49 21.60 17.12
C GLU A 393 4.21 22.96 16.44
N ASN A 394 4.35 23.01 15.12
CA ASN A 394 4.16 24.19 14.27
C ASN A 394 3.02 23.96 13.24
N PRO A 395 1.76 23.81 13.70
CA PRO A 395 0.63 23.59 12.79
C PRO A 395 0.23 24.87 12.04
N ILE A 396 -0.33 24.71 10.84
CA ILE A 396 -0.93 25.79 10.08
C ILE A 396 -2.29 26.16 10.68
N ASN A 397 -2.46 27.44 10.99
CA ASN A 397 -3.72 28.00 11.44
C ASN A 397 -4.79 27.96 10.33
N PHE A 398 -6.00 27.48 10.66
CA PHE A 398 -7.14 27.51 9.75
C PHE A 398 -8.43 27.94 10.45
N TYR A 399 -9.40 28.38 9.65
CA TYR A 399 -10.78 28.59 10.10
C TYR A 399 -11.68 27.50 9.50
N PRO A 400 -12.46 26.78 10.32
CA PRO A 400 -13.39 25.77 9.84
C PRO A 400 -14.31 26.30 8.74
N LYS A 401 -14.54 25.47 7.70
CA LYS A 401 -15.39 25.79 6.54
C LYS A 401 -14.87 26.92 5.65
N PHE A 402 -13.71 27.50 5.94
CA PHE A 402 -13.04 28.45 5.06
C PHE A 402 -11.86 27.80 4.33
N PRO A 403 -11.54 28.25 3.11
CA PRO A 403 -10.34 27.81 2.42
C PRO A 403 -9.09 28.15 3.22
N VAL A 404 -8.15 27.22 3.32
CA VAL A 404 -6.84 27.44 3.94
C VAL A 404 -5.75 27.37 2.89
N GLY A 405 -4.87 28.36 2.86
CA GLY A 405 -3.71 28.39 1.96
C GLY A 405 -2.58 27.55 2.53
N ILE A 406 -2.12 26.56 1.77
CA ILE A 406 -1.02 25.68 2.16
C ILE A 406 0.24 26.06 1.36
N PRO A 407 1.35 26.47 2.02
CA PRO A 407 2.56 26.95 1.36
C PRO A 407 3.43 25.79 0.90
N PHE A 408 3.11 25.21 -0.26
CA PHE A 408 3.88 24.12 -0.83
C PHE A 408 5.16 24.60 -1.50
N GLN A 409 6.25 23.86 -1.28
CA GLN A 409 7.49 23.92 -2.03
C GLN A 409 7.70 22.57 -2.72
N ILE A 410 7.81 22.59 -4.04
CA ILE A 410 7.87 21.40 -4.88
C ILE A 410 9.14 21.45 -5.72
N LYS A 411 9.93 20.39 -5.63
CA LYS A 411 11.06 20.14 -6.54
C LYS A 411 10.67 19.01 -7.48
N LEU A 412 10.71 19.26 -8.78
CA LEU A 412 10.41 18.28 -9.81
C LEU A 412 11.70 17.91 -10.56
N TYR A 413 11.94 16.62 -10.72
CA TYR A 413 13.14 16.07 -11.35
C TYR A 413 12.77 15.28 -12.60
N GLY A 414 13.67 15.28 -13.59
CA GLY A 414 13.57 14.40 -14.76
C GLY A 414 12.50 14.80 -15.78
N VAL A 415 12.00 16.03 -15.70
CA VAL A 415 11.01 16.60 -16.62
C VAL A 415 11.65 17.73 -17.41
N SER A 416 11.51 17.70 -18.74
CA SER A 416 11.90 18.77 -19.64
C SER A 416 10.76 19.78 -19.81
N LYS A 417 11.09 21.02 -20.16
CA LYS A 417 10.11 22.11 -20.41
C LYS A 417 9.12 21.80 -21.54
N ASN A 418 9.52 20.94 -22.49
CA ASN A 418 8.68 20.55 -23.62
C ASN A 418 7.76 19.36 -23.32
N ASP A 419 7.94 18.70 -22.16
CA ASP A 419 7.14 17.56 -21.80
C ASP A 419 5.75 18.06 -21.38
N ARG A 420 4.72 17.60 -22.10
CA ARG A 420 3.31 17.95 -21.81
C ARG A 420 2.76 17.10 -20.67
N ILE A 421 3.43 17.14 -19.52
CA ILE A 421 3.05 16.39 -18.32
C ILE A 421 2.04 17.20 -17.53
N ARG A 422 0.95 16.54 -17.09
CA ARG A 422 -0.06 17.15 -16.23
C ARG A 422 0.17 16.72 -14.79
N ILE A 423 0.53 17.69 -13.96
CA ILE A 423 0.90 17.47 -12.57
C ILE A 423 -0.19 18.03 -11.67
N TRP A 424 -0.48 17.32 -10.60
CA TRP A 424 -1.49 17.68 -9.62
C TRP A 424 -0.92 17.52 -8.21
N ILE A 425 -1.36 18.35 -7.28
CA ILE A 425 -1.29 18.03 -5.85
C ILE A 425 -2.58 17.33 -5.46
N GLU A 426 -2.45 16.15 -4.86
CA GLU A 426 -3.54 15.47 -4.19
C GLU A 426 -3.44 15.73 -2.69
N MET A 427 -4.47 16.36 -2.13
CA MET A 427 -4.66 16.62 -0.70
C MET A 427 -5.74 15.72 -0.15
N ILE A 428 -5.44 14.95 0.88
CA ILE A 428 -6.30 13.93 1.47
C ILE A 428 -6.44 14.20 2.96
N VAL A 429 -7.67 14.28 3.43
CA VAL A 429 -8.01 14.18 4.84
C VAL A 429 -8.70 12.83 5.02
N ASP A 430 -8.05 11.90 5.72
CA ASP A 430 -8.49 10.51 5.82
C ASP A 430 -9.93 10.41 6.33
N GLY A 431 -10.76 9.62 5.65
CA GLY A 431 -12.18 9.45 5.97
C GLY A 431 -13.06 10.68 5.70
N PHE A 432 -12.51 11.79 5.22
CA PHE A 432 -13.24 13.05 5.05
C PHE A 432 -13.29 13.53 3.60
N SER A 433 -12.14 13.82 2.98
CA SER A 433 -12.14 14.35 1.62
C SER A 433 -10.82 14.18 0.89
N THR A 434 -10.91 14.13 -0.44
CA THR A 434 -9.78 14.27 -1.36
C THR A 434 -10.00 15.46 -2.27
N GLN A 435 -8.98 16.30 -2.43
CA GLN A 435 -8.97 17.45 -3.32
C GLN A 435 -7.76 17.34 -4.26
N HIS A 436 -7.98 17.62 -5.54
CA HIS A 436 -6.93 17.76 -6.53
C HIS A 436 -6.77 19.23 -6.92
N SER A 437 -5.52 19.68 -7.00
CA SER A 437 -5.17 21.02 -7.46
C SER A 437 -4.17 20.90 -8.60
N PHE A 438 -4.54 21.40 -9.79
CA PHE A 438 -3.67 21.37 -10.96
C PHE A 438 -2.48 22.29 -10.75
N ILE A 439 -1.29 21.78 -11.05
CA ILE A 439 -0.06 22.57 -11.09
C ILE A 439 0.28 22.79 -12.56
N ASP A 440 0.25 24.05 -12.96
CA ASP A 440 0.64 24.46 -14.30
C ASP A 440 2.16 24.34 -14.45
N SER A 441 2.61 23.49 -15.38
CA SER A 441 4.03 23.24 -15.63
C SER A 441 4.77 24.50 -16.07
N SER A 442 4.07 25.49 -16.64
CA SER A 442 4.67 26.79 -17.00
C SER A 442 5.07 27.64 -15.81
N LYS A 443 4.56 27.34 -14.60
CA LYS A 443 4.88 28.08 -13.37
C LYS A 443 6.12 27.55 -12.65
N PHE A 444 6.75 26.49 -13.16
CA PHE A 444 7.99 26.01 -12.59
C PHE A 444 9.17 26.86 -13.05
N ASP A 445 9.95 27.34 -12.09
CA ASP A 445 11.23 27.97 -12.35
C ASP A 445 12.25 26.86 -12.67
N GLN A 446 12.79 26.90 -13.88
CA GLN A 446 13.79 25.93 -14.31
C GLN A 446 15.13 26.26 -13.67
N VAL A 447 15.61 25.40 -12.78
CA VAL A 447 16.90 25.53 -12.10
C VAL A 447 18.00 24.85 -12.92
N SER A 448 17.68 23.75 -13.59
CA SER A 448 18.54 23.07 -14.57
C SER A 448 17.72 22.32 -15.62
N ASP A 449 18.38 21.72 -16.61
CA ASP A 449 17.72 20.93 -17.67
C ASP A 449 16.80 19.82 -17.15
N LYS A 450 17.00 19.37 -15.91
CA LYS A 450 16.25 18.25 -15.31
C LYS A 450 15.76 18.54 -13.88
N LEU A 451 15.85 19.78 -13.41
CA LEU A 451 15.35 20.19 -12.10
C LEU A 451 14.54 21.48 -12.25
N SER A 452 13.30 21.43 -11.78
CA SER A 452 12.44 22.60 -11.73
C SER A 452 11.85 22.79 -10.34
N PHE A 453 11.64 24.04 -9.96
CA PHE A 453 11.16 24.42 -8.64
C PHE A 453 9.82 25.14 -8.76
N TYR A 454 8.90 24.86 -7.84
CA TYR A 454 7.61 25.52 -7.77
C TYR A 454 7.25 25.79 -6.32
N SER A 455 6.94 27.05 -6.00
CA SER A 455 6.49 27.45 -4.67
C SER A 455 5.17 28.18 -4.81
N ALA A 456 4.12 27.70 -4.14
CA ALA A 456 2.81 28.33 -4.18
C ALA A 456 1.97 28.03 -2.95
N ASN A 457 1.12 29.01 -2.61
CA ASN A 457 0.04 28.83 -1.65
C ASN A 457 -1.16 28.20 -2.35
N ILE A 458 -1.41 26.92 -2.12
CA ILE A 458 -2.53 26.19 -2.71
C ILE A 458 -3.66 26.10 -1.70
N SER A 459 -4.84 26.57 -2.09
CA SER A 459 -6.01 26.58 -1.22
C SER A 459 -6.61 25.18 -1.08
N PHE A 460 -6.80 24.73 0.15
CA PHE A 460 -7.63 23.59 0.50
C PHE A 460 -9.01 24.08 0.92
N TYR A 461 -10.05 23.73 0.14
CA TYR A 461 -11.40 24.29 0.28
C TYR A 461 -12.29 23.50 1.24
N ARG A 462 -11.88 22.30 1.63
CA ARG A 462 -12.71 21.35 2.39
C ARG A 462 -12.21 21.22 3.82
N SER A 463 -11.98 22.32 4.51
CA SER A 463 -11.53 22.29 5.91
C SER A 463 -12.64 21.71 6.83
N PRO A 464 -12.37 20.63 7.59
CA PRO A 464 -13.33 20.03 8.50
C PRO A 464 -13.63 20.94 9.70
N ASN A 465 -14.80 20.76 10.32
CA ASN A 465 -15.18 21.49 11.53
C ASN A 465 -14.67 20.81 12.80
N VAL A 466 -13.36 20.87 13.01
CA VAL A 466 -12.65 20.23 14.12
C VAL A 466 -11.62 21.18 14.73
N ALA A 467 -11.10 20.86 15.91
CA ALA A 467 -10.07 21.67 16.58
C ALA A 467 -8.70 21.56 15.89
N SER A 468 -8.38 20.42 15.31
CA SER A 468 -7.18 20.17 14.51
C SER A 468 -7.40 18.97 13.61
N PHE A 469 -6.61 18.87 12.54
CA PHE A 469 -6.57 17.69 11.68
C PHE A 469 -5.23 17.57 10.97
N VAL A 470 -4.92 16.34 10.53
CA VAL A 470 -3.78 16.07 9.66
C VAL A 470 -4.29 15.88 8.24
N MET A 471 -3.73 16.65 7.32
CA MET A 471 -3.93 16.49 5.89
C MET A 471 -2.69 15.85 5.29
N LYS A 472 -2.88 14.82 4.47
CA LYS A 472 -1.80 14.22 3.70
C LYS A 472 -1.76 14.84 2.31
N ALA A 473 -0.59 15.21 1.83
CA ALA A 473 -0.41 15.74 0.48
C ALA A 473 0.74 15.06 -0.26
N HIS A 474 0.56 14.87 -1.56
CA HIS A 474 1.65 14.45 -2.44
C HIS A 474 1.41 14.94 -3.87
N VAL A 475 2.48 14.92 -4.66
CA VAL A 475 2.42 15.26 -6.08
C VAL A 475 2.15 13.99 -6.88
N VAL A 476 1.16 14.09 -7.76
CA VAL A 476 0.80 13.03 -8.71
C VAL A 476 0.90 13.52 -10.14
N MET A 477 1.18 12.60 -11.04
CA MET A 477 1.18 12.82 -12.47
C MET A 477 -0.02 12.13 -13.10
N GLU A 478 -0.78 12.86 -13.89
CA GLU A 478 -1.84 12.29 -14.72
C GLU A 478 -1.19 11.56 -15.90
N CYS A 479 -1.39 10.25 -15.94
CA CYS A 479 -0.83 9.37 -16.95
C CYS A 479 -1.67 9.52 -18.23
N PRO A 480 -1.06 9.86 -19.38
CA PRO A 480 -1.79 9.93 -20.63
C PRO A 480 -2.34 8.54 -20.92
N SER A 481 -3.66 8.41 -20.88
CA SER A 481 -4.28 7.15 -21.26
C SER A 481 -4.35 7.10 -22.77
N GLU A 482 -3.84 6.02 -23.35
CA GLU A 482 -3.99 5.74 -24.77
C GLU A 482 -5.48 5.57 -25.16
N HIS A 483 -6.36 5.29 -24.19
CA HIS A 483 -7.81 5.09 -24.42
C HIS A 483 -8.67 5.55 -23.22
N ASP A 484 -9.89 6.04 -23.48
CA ASP A 484 -10.87 6.62 -22.52
C ASP A 484 -11.31 5.74 -21.32
N LEU A 485 -10.70 4.57 -21.12
CA LEU A 485 -11.10 3.54 -20.15
C LEU A 485 -10.88 3.94 -18.69
N TYR A 486 -9.99 4.91 -18.46
CA TYR A 486 -9.71 5.46 -17.13
C TYR A 486 -10.27 6.87 -16.94
N MET A 487 -11.23 7.27 -17.77
CA MET A 487 -12.01 8.47 -17.49
C MET A 487 -12.74 8.25 -16.17
N LYS A 488 -12.26 8.87 -15.08
CA LYS A 488 -13.06 9.02 -13.86
C LYS A 488 -14.31 9.80 -14.27
N LYS A 489 -15.45 9.11 -14.42
CA LYS A 489 -16.72 9.75 -14.79
C LYS A 489 -16.96 10.95 -13.85
N LYS A 490 -17.08 12.14 -14.45
CA LYS A 490 -17.68 13.34 -13.88
C LYS A 490 -17.03 13.92 -12.61
N SER A 491 -15.71 14.13 -12.58
CA SER A 491 -15.16 15.21 -11.75
C SER A 491 -14.93 16.43 -12.66
N LYS A 492 -15.63 17.55 -12.40
CA LYS A 492 -15.41 18.80 -13.16
C LYS A 492 -14.06 19.46 -12.81
N THR A 493 -13.34 18.96 -11.80
CA THR A 493 -12.27 19.72 -11.11
C THR A 493 -11.04 18.87 -10.72
N GLY A 494 -10.79 17.72 -11.35
CA GLY A 494 -9.65 16.85 -11.02
C GLY A 494 -9.07 16.11 -12.23
N PRO A 495 -8.07 15.22 -12.03
CA PRO A 495 -7.45 14.43 -13.09
C PRO A 495 -8.51 13.67 -13.90
N LYS A 496 -8.39 13.70 -15.22
CA LYS A 496 -9.28 12.97 -16.13
C LYS A 496 -8.88 11.50 -16.22
N TYR A 497 -7.58 11.24 -16.26
CA TYR A 497 -7.00 9.90 -16.35
C TYR A 497 -6.46 9.37 -15.02
N VAL A 498 -5.94 8.14 -15.02
CA VAL A 498 -5.24 7.57 -13.85
C VAL A 498 -4.05 8.43 -13.51
N THR A 499 -3.74 8.49 -12.22
CA THR A 499 -2.59 9.18 -11.70
C THR A 499 -1.58 8.21 -11.13
N THR A 500 -0.29 8.52 -11.26
CA THR A 500 0.80 7.87 -10.52
C THR A 500 1.41 8.86 -9.54
N SER A 501 1.87 8.37 -8.39
CA SER A 501 2.55 9.23 -7.43
C SER A 501 3.97 9.54 -7.87
N LEU A 502 4.37 10.80 -7.78
CA LEU A 502 5.73 11.25 -8.01
C LEU A 502 6.49 11.54 -6.70
N SER A 503 5.79 11.73 -5.59
CA SER A 503 6.39 12.04 -4.30
C SER A 503 5.90 11.12 -3.19
N LYS A 504 6.68 11.05 -2.11
CA LYS A 504 6.16 10.51 -0.84
C LYS A 504 5.01 11.37 -0.31
N MET A 505 4.18 10.75 0.51
CA MET A 505 3.05 11.41 1.17
C MET A 505 3.56 12.21 2.36
N LYS A 506 3.28 13.52 2.37
CA LYS A 506 3.66 14.44 3.44
C LYS A 506 2.46 14.68 4.35
N ASP A 507 2.63 14.44 5.65
CA ASP A 507 1.66 14.86 6.65
C ASP A 507 1.79 16.38 6.88
N ILE A 508 0.65 17.07 6.89
CA ILE A 508 0.50 18.52 7.09
C ILE A 508 -0.44 18.71 8.27
N TYR A 509 0.02 19.44 9.28
CA TYR A 509 -0.69 19.62 10.54
C TYR A 509 -1.42 20.96 10.53
N LEU A 510 -2.72 20.94 10.83
CA LEU A 510 -3.56 22.12 10.88
C LEU A 510 -4.28 22.26 12.22
N VAL A 511 -4.35 23.48 12.74
CA VAL A 511 -5.04 23.81 13.99
C VAL A 511 -6.04 24.96 13.78
N ASN A 512 -7.20 24.82 14.39
CA ASN A 512 -8.26 25.79 14.32
C ASN A 512 -7.89 27.01 15.17
N VAL A 513 -7.98 28.20 14.58
CA VAL A 513 -7.92 29.46 15.32
C VAL A 513 -9.24 29.61 16.08
N LYS A 514 -9.27 29.14 17.34
CA LYS A 514 -10.39 29.45 18.24
C LYS A 514 -10.48 30.97 18.37
N LYS A 515 -11.68 31.51 18.15
CA LYS A 515 -12.01 32.86 18.59
C LYS A 515 -11.95 32.94 20.11
#